data_AF-A0A1K1M6J1-F1
#
_entry.id   AF-A0A1K1M6J1-F1
#
_cell.length_a   1.000
_cell.length_b   1.000
_cell.length_c   1.000
_cell.angle_alpha   90.00
_cell.angle_beta   90.00
_cell.angle_gamma   90.00
#
_symmetry.space_group_name_H-M   'P 1'
#
loop_
_entity.id
_entity.type
_entity.pdbx_description
1 polymer ?
#
loop_
_entity_poly.entity_id
_entity_poly.type
_entity_poly.pdbx_seq_one_letter_code
_entity_poly.pdbx_strand_id
1 'polypeptide(L)'
;MMNKRLFLLTLVTALLCQFAEAADTYTTKGDGTTYSIQTLAYISETSIIAYELEEGQWPEYELRNSITIAKGDKFVMDDCIKVHFNKDVKLTIEGEADFQCSEGAIFDALDENPRALVRIMSQTTTEMKNCEFYTIGMEVMGEGAVNLYNCYFEDHDGSAPAALYFIGNGTLCKIESCDFHNCSKAAIGSAANASRPLTISHCVFDKNSTENNNIPQINVTAANPMIIEGCQMTGNPDNTMVGGIGISNFCGFDADITIKDCYIEDNRYGIGLVGPAAKIRIENNILMNNRYETNPMKGGSGISLCDPYQQTEAIITKNHIEGGLWGVTVIGCKNVNMGRIDVAETDEHYNPGGNTFKNNGNDGVLYDLYNNSANTIYAQGNTWNVSEQTEEKIESVIFHKNDDPSLGEVIYWPAATITEIKQTETSKLPVDNYYDLQGRKLTTPRKGINIINGKKVVH
;
A
#
# COMPACT_ATOMS: atom_id res chain seq x y z
N MET A 1 -42.49 -58.69 -31.93
CA MET A 1 -41.08 -58.80 -31.52
C MET A 1 -40.67 -57.56 -30.76
N MET A 2 -40.36 -57.76 -29.48
CA MET A 2 -39.48 -56.98 -28.59
C MET A 2 -39.67 -55.46 -28.38
N ASN A 3 -40.34 -55.17 -27.28
CA ASN A 3 -40.07 -54.17 -26.23
C ASN A 3 -38.77 -53.35 -26.35
N LYS A 4 -38.90 -52.02 -26.21
CA LYS A 4 -37.95 -51.19 -25.46
C LYS A 4 -38.70 -50.35 -24.43
N ARG A 5 -38.53 -50.72 -23.16
CA ARG A 5 -38.79 -49.88 -21.98
C ARG A 5 -37.55 -49.02 -21.73
N LEU A 6 -37.73 -47.75 -21.40
CA LEU A 6 -36.84 -46.97 -20.53
C LEU A 6 -37.63 -45.76 -20.01
N PHE A 7 -38.39 -45.93 -18.92
CA PHE A 7 -38.06 -45.49 -17.55
C PHE A 7 -37.68 -44.00 -17.44
N LEU A 8 -38.71 -43.22 -17.11
CA LEU A 8 -38.64 -41.87 -16.56
C LEU A 8 -38.07 -41.98 -15.14
N LEU A 9 -36.90 -41.38 -14.88
CA LEU A 9 -36.35 -41.24 -13.52
C LEU A 9 -36.29 -39.75 -13.20
N THR A 10 -37.27 -39.27 -12.46
CA THR A 10 -37.30 -37.92 -11.88
C THR A 10 -36.30 -37.90 -10.71
N LEU A 11 -35.11 -37.34 -10.92
CA LEU A 11 -34.16 -37.08 -9.84
C LEU A 11 -34.51 -35.71 -9.24
N VAL A 12 -35.16 -35.70 -8.08
CA VAL A 12 -35.31 -34.49 -7.26
C VAL A 12 -34.07 -34.38 -6.40
N THR A 13 -33.08 -33.62 -6.85
CA THR A 13 -32.00 -33.11 -5.99
C THR A 13 -32.57 -31.93 -5.20
N ALA A 14 -32.96 -32.18 -3.95
CA ALA A 14 -33.18 -31.11 -2.98
C ALA A 14 -31.82 -30.46 -2.68
N LEU A 15 -31.54 -29.35 -3.37
CA LEU A 15 -30.47 -28.44 -3.02
C LEU A 15 -30.86 -27.78 -1.69
N LEU A 16 -30.35 -28.29 -0.57
CA LEU A 16 -30.38 -27.57 0.69
C LEU A 16 -29.42 -26.38 0.53
N CYS A 17 -29.92 -25.26 -0.01
CA CYS A 17 -29.33 -23.97 0.29
C CYS A 17 -29.43 -23.79 1.80
N GLN A 18 -28.30 -23.92 2.50
CA GLN A 18 -28.18 -23.30 3.81
C GLN A 18 -28.30 -21.80 3.55
N PHE A 19 -29.48 -21.25 3.81
CA PHE A 19 -29.62 -19.82 3.96
C PHE A 19 -28.79 -19.48 5.20
N ALA A 20 -27.67 -18.78 5.02
CA ALA A 20 -27.11 -18.02 6.12
C ALA A 20 -28.22 -17.06 6.56
N GLU A 21 -28.67 -17.19 7.80
CA GLU A 21 -29.52 -16.17 8.40
C GLU A 21 -28.72 -14.87 8.35
N ALA A 22 -29.17 -13.91 7.54
CA ALA A 22 -28.61 -12.57 7.58
C ALA A 22 -28.85 -12.03 8.99
N ALA A 23 -27.82 -11.44 9.61
CA ALA A 23 -28.00 -10.74 10.86
C ALA A 23 -29.18 -9.76 10.73
N ASP A 24 -30.11 -9.80 11.69
CA ASP A 24 -31.23 -8.86 11.72
C ASP A 24 -30.68 -7.43 11.62
N THR A 25 -31.34 -6.58 10.84
CA THR A 25 -30.86 -5.23 10.55
C THR A 25 -31.87 -4.20 11.06
N TYR A 26 -31.43 -3.33 11.97
CA TYR A 26 -32.16 -2.12 12.33
C TYR A 26 -31.76 -0.98 11.40
N THR A 27 -32.73 -0.23 10.87
CA THR A 27 -32.48 0.95 10.04
C THR A 27 -33.12 2.18 10.67
N THR A 28 -32.36 3.28 10.79
CA THR A 28 -32.89 4.54 11.32
C THR A 28 -33.89 5.17 10.34
N LYS A 29 -34.63 6.20 10.77
CA LYS A 29 -35.78 6.73 10.02
C LYS A 29 -35.40 7.63 8.84
N GLY A 30 -34.21 8.22 8.84
CA GLY A 30 -33.80 9.23 7.85
C GLY A 30 -34.52 10.57 8.06
N ASP A 31 -34.80 10.95 9.31
CA ASP A 31 -35.61 12.13 9.66
C ASP A 31 -34.77 13.32 10.15
N GLY A 32 -33.44 13.26 9.98
CA GLY A 32 -32.52 14.32 10.41
C GLY A 32 -31.91 14.07 11.78
N THR A 33 -32.12 12.88 12.36
CA THR A 33 -31.65 12.56 13.69
C THR A 33 -30.15 12.26 13.67
N THR A 34 -29.44 12.73 14.70
CA THR A 34 -28.04 12.34 14.94
C THR A 34 -28.00 11.19 15.94
N TYR A 35 -27.29 10.13 15.58
CA TYR A 35 -27.09 8.93 16.38
C TYR A 35 -25.61 8.78 16.73
N SER A 36 -25.35 8.23 17.91
CA SER A 36 -24.10 7.62 18.35
C SER A 36 -24.36 6.21 18.89
N ILE A 37 -23.32 5.42 19.20
CA ILE A 37 -23.48 4.08 19.79
C ILE A 37 -24.27 4.17 21.10
N GLN A 38 -23.96 5.17 21.93
CA GLN A 38 -24.67 5.41 23.18
C GLN A 38 -26.16 5.68 22.96
N THR A 39 -26.52 6.51 21.99
CA THR A 39 -27.94 6.82 21.71
C THR A 39 -28.68 5.62 21.12
N LEU A 40 -27.99 4.82 20.28
CA LEU A 40 -28.56 3.62 19.66
C LEU A 40 -28.84 2.55 20.72
N ALA A 41 -27.98 2.44 21.75
CA ALA A 41 -28.18 1.50 22.86
C ALA A 41 -29.47 1.72 23.67
N TYR A 42 -30.08 2.91 23.60
CA TYR A 42 -31.39 3.17 24.22
C TYR A 42 -32.59 2.76 23.35
N ILE A 43 -32.36 2.34 22.11
CA ILE A 43 -33.39 1.90 21.18
C ILE A 43 -33.45 0.37 21.24
N SER A 44 -34.56 -0.16 21.78
CA SER A 44 -34.75 -1.61 22.00
C SER A 44 -34.54 -2.47 20.76
N GLU A 45 -34.85 -1.94 19.57
CA GLU A 45 -34.79 -2.62 18.29
C GLU A 45 -33.36 -2.77 17.76
N THR A 46 -32.40 -1.98 18.25
CA THR A 46 -30.98 -2.08 17.81
C THR A 46 -30.28 -3.31 18.39
N SER A 47 -30.79 -3.84 19.51
CA SER A 47 -30.19 -4.97 20.24
C SER A 47 -28.73 -4.74 20.66
N ILE A 48 -28.32 -3.49 20.87
CA ILE A 48 -27.03 -3.17 21.48
C ILE A 48 -27.10 -3.43 22.98
N ILE A 49 -26.09 -4.12 23.52
CA ILE A 49 -25.92 -4.29 24.96
C ILE A 49 -24.82 -3.37 25.44
N ALA A 50 -25.11 -2.55 26.45
CA ALA A 50 -24.10 -1.84 27.20
C ALA A 50 -23.62 -2.72 28.36
N TYR A 51 -22.31 -2.96 28.45
CA TYR A 51 -21.71 -3.67 29.57
C TYR A 51 -21.53 -2.75 30.79
N GLU A 52 -21.53 -3.35 31.98
CA GLU A 52 -21.22 -2.61 33.21
C GLU A 52 -19.77 -2.12 33.17
N LEU A 53 -19.59 -0.84 33.49
CA LEU A 53 -18.29 -0.18 33.57
C LEU A 53 -17.52 -0.66 34.79
N GLU A 54 -16.35 -1.26 34.58
CA GLU A 54 -15.35 -1.38 35.63
C GLU A 54 -14.61 -0.04 35.82
N GLU A 55 -14.25 0.27 37.07
CA GLU A 55 -13.58 1.53 37.40
C GLU A 55 -12.25 1.65 36.64
N GLY A 56 -12.10 2.72 35.85
CA GLY A 56 -10.91 2.99 35.05
C GLY A 56 -10.90 2.38 33.65
N GLN A 57 -12.00 1.75 33.20
CA GLN A 57 -12.14 1.23 31.83
C GLN A 57 -13.10 2.08 30.99
N TRP A 58 -12.95 1.99 29.67
CA TRP A 58 -13.85 2.59 28.68
C TRP A 58 -15.20 1.85 28.66
N PRO A 59 -16.34 2.54 28.46
CA PRO A 59 -17.62 1.87 28.26
C PRO A 59 -17.57 0.90 27.08
N GLU A 60 -18.16 -0.29 27.24
CA GLU A 60 -18.17 -1.32 26.20
C GLU A 60 -19.59 -1.62 25.72
N TYR A 61 -19.74 -1.79 24.41
CA TYR A 61 -21.03 -2.05 23.74
C TYR A 61 -20.93 -3.29 22.85
N GLU A 62 -21.86 -4.23 22.95
CA GLU A 62 -22.00 -5.35 22.00
C GLU A 62 -23.06 -5.04 20.95
N LEU A 63 -22.68 -5.04 19.67
CA LEU A 63 -23.59 -4.98 18.53
C LEU A 63 -23.96 -6.41 18.13
N ARG A 64 -25.17 -6.84 18.50
CA ARG A 64 -25.70 -8.17 18.15
C ARG A 64 -26.30 -8.27 16.76
N ASN A 65 -26.82 -7.14 16.28
CA ASN A 65 -27.56 -7.00 15.04
C ASN A 65 -26.91 -5.91 14.19
N SER A 66 -27.07 -6.02 12.88
CA SER A 66 -26.58 -4.98 11.97
C SER A 66 -27.40 -3.70 12.14
N ILE A 67 -26.75 -2.56 11.95
CA ILE A 67 -27.39 -1.25 12.05
C ILE A 67 -27.11 -0.48 10.76
N THR A 68 -28.14 0.11 10.17
CA THR A 68 -28.06 1.05 9.06
C THR A 68 -28.48 2.43 9.51
N ILE A 69 -27.55 3.38 9.49
CA ILE A 69 -27.86 4.80 9.64
C ILE A 69 -28.31 5.31 8.27
N ALA A 70 -29.62 5.51 8.12
CA ALA A 70 -30.28 5.84 6.87
C ALA A 70 -29.86 7.20 6.33
N LYS A 71 -30.02 7.38 5.01
CA LYS A 71 -29.88 8.70 4.36
C LYS A 71 -30.78 9.73 5.07
N GLY A 72 -30.23 10.92 5.30
CA GLY A 72 -30.91 11.99 6.03
C GLY A 72 -30.55 12.05 7.51
N ASP A 73 -30.05 10.96 8.09
CA ASP A 73 -29.53 10.95 9.47
C ASP A 73 -28.00 11.16 9.50
N LYS A 74 -27.46 11.43 10.70
CA LYS A 74 -26.02 11.53 10.94
C LYS A 74 -25.58 10.51 11.98
N PHE A 75 -24.43 9.87 11.76
CA PHE A 75 -23.71 9.12 12.78
C PHE A 75 -22.54 9.95 13.32
N VAL A 76 -22.41 10.05 14.63
CA VAL A 76 -21.26 10.62 15.34
C VAL A 76 -20.72 9.56 16.28
N MET A 77 -19.43 9.23 16.13
CA MET A 77 -18.79 8.27 17.01
C MET A 77 -18.60 8.85 18.41
N ASP A 78 -18.94 8.05 19.43
CA ASP A 78 -18.63 8.39 20.81
C ASP A 78 -17.12 8.24 21.06
N ASP A 79 -16.58 9.04 21.98
CA ASP A 79 -15.17 8.99 22.36
C ASP A 79 -14.95 8.10 23.58
N CYS A 80 -13.75 7.52 23.71
CA CYS A 80 -13.37 6.62 24.80
C CYS A 80 -14.30 5.40 24.96
N ILE A 81 -14.76 4.76 23.88
CA ILE A 81 -15.62 3.55 23.97
C ILE A 81 -15.02 2.37 23.22
N LYS A 82 -15.47 1.17 23.58
CA LYS A 82 -15.23 -0.06 22.82
C LYS A 82 -16.54 -0.63 22.26
N VAL A 83 -16.48 -1.09 21.02
CA VAL A 83 -17.62 -1.64 20.29
C VAL A 83 -17.26 -3.05 19.81
N HIS A 84 -17.92 -4.04 20.38
CA HIS A 84 -17.77 -5.45 20.08
C HIS A 84 -18.83 -5.90 19.08
N PHE A 85 -18.42 -6.41 17.93
CA PHE A 85 -19.30 -6.93 16.91
C PHE A 85 -19.48 -8.44 17.09
N ASN A 86 -20.72 -8.91 16.97
CA ASN A 86 -20.96 -10.34 16.77
C ASN A 86 -20.67 -10.74 15.32
N LYS A 87 -20.53 -12.04 15.11
CA LYS A 87 -20.37 -12.61 13.78
C LYS A 87 -21.40 -12.08 12.76
N ASP A 88 -20.89 -11.74 11.57
CA ASP A 88 -21.59 -11.25 10.39
C ASP A 88 -22.35 -9.90 10.62
N VAL A 89 -22.09 -9.20 11.72
CA VAL A 89 -22.72 -7.90 12.04
C VAL A 89 -22.02 -6.73 11.36
N LYS A 90 -22.82 -5.76 10.89
CA LYS A 90 -22.32 -4.58 10.19
C LYS A 90 -22.91 -3.29 10.75
N LEU A 91 -22.06 -2.28 10.91
CA LEU A 91 -22.48 -0.90 11.07
C LEU A 91 -22.40 -0.21 9.72
N THR A 92 -23.53 0.02 9.06
CA THR A 92 -23.62 0.69 7.77
C THR A 92 -24.10 2.12 7.94
N ILE A 93 -23.41 3.07 7.31
CA ILE A 93 -23.76 4.49 7.37
C ILE A 93 -24.03 5.01 5.96
N GLU A 94 -25.31 5.15 5.60
CA GLU A 94 -25.76 5.78 4.36
C GLU A 94 -25.93 7.30 4.49
N GLY A 95 -26.19 7.76 5.71
CA GLY A 95 -26.25 9.18 6.08
C GLY A 95 -24.88 9.85 6.18
N GLU A 96 -24.81 10.96 6.92
CA GLU A 96 -23.53 11.60 7.26
C GLU A 96 -22.78 10.79 8.32
N ALA A 97 -21.45 10.79 8.27
CA ALA A 97 -20.62 10.05 9.21
C ALA A 97 -19.48 10.93 9.75
N ASP A 98 -19.21 10.84 11.05
CA ASP A 98 -18.20 11.64 11.75
C ASP A 98 -17.57 10.79 12.87
N PHE A 99 -16.31 10.41 12.69
CA PHE A 99 -15.55 9.54 13.60
C PHE A 99 -14.35 10.27 14.20
N GLN A 100 -14.51 11.55 14.51
CA GLN A 100 -13.42 12.36 15.07
C GLN A 100 -13.32 12.18 16.59
N CYS A 101 -12.77 11.05 17.02
CA CYS A 101 -12.51 10.76 18.44
C CYS A 101 -11.26 11.54 18.92
N SER A 102 -11.33 12.17 20.10
CA SER A 102 -10.20 12.93 20.64
C SER A 102 -9.20 12.02 21.37
N GLU A 103 -9.71 11.04 22.13
CA GLU A 103 -8.90 10.05 22.87
C GLU A 103 -8.93 8.68 22.19
N GLY A 104 -10.03 8.34 21.49
CA GLY A 104 -10.11 7.23 20.57
C GLY A 104 -11.37 6.38 20.72
N ALA A 105 -11.54 5.44 19.80
CA ALA A 105 -12.58 4.41 19.89
C ALA A 105 -12.05 3.07 19.34
N ILE A 106 -12.44 1.98 19.99
CA ILE A 106 -12.02 0.63 19.61
C ILE A 106 -13.21 -0.11 19.01
N PHE A 107 -13.00 -0.71 17.84
CA PHE A 107 -13.91 -1.65 17.22
C PHE A 107 -13.22 -3.01 17.18
N ASP A 108 -13.85 -4.03 17.75
CA ASP A 108 -13.36 -5.41 17.76
C ASP A 108 -14.54 -6.39 17.61
N ALA A 109 -14.29 -7.68 17.58
CA ALA A 109 -15.30 -8.71 17.60
C ALA A 109 -15.07 -9.76 18.67
N LEU A 110 -16.15 -10.39 19.11
CA LEU A 110 -16.10 -11.46 20.12
C LEU A 110 -15.70 -12.82 19.54
N ASP A 111 -15.83 -12.98 18.22
CA ASP A 111 -15.61 -14.23 17.49
C ASP A 111 -14.26 -14.23 16.75
N GLU A 112 -13.60 -15.39 16.65
CA GLU A 112 -12.29 -15.52 15.96
C GLU A 112 -12.33 -15.28 14.42
N ASN A 113 -13.51 -15.40 13.80
CA ASN A 113 -13.71 -15.15 12.37
C ASN A 113 -15.01 -14.35 12.18
N PRO A 114 -14.99 -13.08 12.59
CA PRO A 114 -16.20 -12.33 12.84
C PRO A 114 -16.94 -11.95 11.56
N ARG A 115 -16.25 -11.73 10.44
CA ARG A 115 -16.83 -11.19 9.20
C ARG A 115 -17.62 -9.90 9.43
N ALA A 116 -17.27 -9.20 10.51
CA ALA A 116 -17.88 -7.96 10.92
C ALA A 116 -17.15 -6.78 10.29
N LEU A 117 -17.87 -5.70 10.05
CA LEU A 117 -17.29 -4.51 9.43
C LEU A 117 -18.07 -3.23 9.69
N VAL A 118 -17.37 -2.11 9.57
CA VAL A 118 -17.95 -0.79 9.41
C VAL A 118 -18.03 -0.45 7.92
N ARG A 119 -19.20 -0.05 7.44
CA ARG A 119 -19.42 0.29 6.03
C ARG A 119 -19.84 1.74 5.86
N ILE A 120 -19.04 2.52 5.15
CA ILE A 120 -19.34 3.90 4.82
C ILE A 120 -19.93 3.97 3.40
N MET A 121 -21.21 4.32 3.33
CA MET A 121 -21.96 4.55 2.09
C MET A 121 -22.33 6.04 1.90
N SER A 122 -21.78 6.91 2.76
CA SER A 122 -22.04 8.34 2.77
C SER A 122 -21.68 9.02 1.45
N GLN A 123 -22.46 10.02 1.08
CA GLN A 123 -22.20 10.89 -0.07
C GLN A 123 -21.42 12.16 0.32
N THR A 124 -21.21 12.37 1.62
CA THR A 124 -20.46 13.50 2.16
C THR A 124 -19.11 13.05 2.69
N THR A 125 -18.24 14.01 3.01
CA THR A 125 -16.93 13.69 3.59
C THR A 125 -17.10 13.09 4.98
N THR A 126 -16.44 11.96 5.21
CA THR A 126 -16.28 11.31 6.51
C THR A 126 -14.86 11.54 7.01
N GLU A 127 -14.75 12.08 8.21
CA GLU A 127 -13.48 12.26 8.91
C GLU A 127 -13.38 11.22 10.04
N MET A 128 -12.26 10.50 10.11
CA MET A 128 -12.01 9.48 11.13
C MET A 128 -10.66 9.69 11.77
N LYS A 129 -10.63 9.76 13.11
CA LYS A 129 -9.42 10.04 13.89
C LYS A 129 -9.36 9.12 15.10
N ASN A 130 -8.17 8.58 15.38
CA ASN A 130 -7.91 7.82 16.60
C ASN A 130 -8.84 6.59 16.76
N CYS A 131 -9.22 5.95 15.66
CA CYS A 131 -10.03 4.73 15.69
C CYS A 131 -9.15 3.49 15.50
N GLU A 132 -9.39 2.48 16.31
CA GLU A 132 -8.67 1.20 16.26
C GLU A 132 -9.63 0.08 15.86
N PHE A 133 -9.21 -0.76 14.91
CA PHE A 133 -9.98 -1.87 14.36
C PHE A 133 -9.19 -3.16 14.57
N TYR A 134 -9.69 -4.02 15.44
CA TYR A 134 -9.13 -5.35 15.67
C TYR A 134 -10.07 -6.38 15.06
N THR A 135 -9.54 -7.37 14.34
CA THR A 135 -10.24 -8.52 13.74
C THR A 135 -11.33 -8.21 12.70
N ILE A 136 -11.84 -6.97 12.65
CA ILE A 136 -12.89 -6.51 11.76
C ILE A 136 -12.35 -5.62 10.64
N GLY A 137 -13.16 -5.40 9.61
CA GLY A 137 -12.81 -4.57 8.45
C GLY A 137 -13.59 -3.27 8.32
N MET A 138 -13.19 -2.49 7.33
CA MET A 138 -13.88 -1.28 6.90
C MET A 138 -14.08 -1.29 5.38
N GLU A 139 -15.29 -0.98 4.94
CA GLU A 139 -15.64 -0.86 3.52
C GLU A 139 -16.13 0.55 3.19
N VAL A 140 -15.61 1.12 2.10
CA VAL A 140 -16.02 2.42 1.58
C VAL A 140 -16.70 2.24 0.23
N MET A 141 -18.03 2.38 0.22
CA MET A 141 -18.86 2.26 -0.99
C MET A 141 -19.48 3.60 -1.44
N GLY A 142 -19.48 4.61 -0.58
CA GLY A 142 -20.01 5.94 -0.88
C GLY A 142 -19.16 6.74 -1.87
N GLU A 143 -19.73 7.81 -2.44
CA GLU A 143 -18.99 8.73 -3.31
C GLU A 143 -18.22 9.82 -2.53
N GLY A 144 -18.59 10.03 -1.26
CA GLY A 144 -17.92 10.96 -0.36
C GLY A 144 -16.47 10.57 -0.07
N ALA A 145 -15.64 11.57 0.23
CA ALA A 145 -14.28 11.33 0.70
C ALA A 145 -14.33 10.65 2.07
N VAL A 146 -13.41 9.71 2.31
CA VAL A 146 -13.22 9.10 3.62
C VAL A 146 -11.77 9.32 4.02
N ASN A 147 -11.56 10.19 5.01
CA ASN A 147 -10.24 10.60 5.45
C ASN A 147 -9.94 9.99 6.83
N LEU A 148 -8.86 9.22 6.91
CA LEU A 148 -8.39 8.56 8.13
C LEU A 148 -7.10 9.22 8.60
N TYR A 149 -7.02 9.49 9.91
CA TYR A 149 -5.85 10.05 10.57
C TYR A 149 -5.57 9.31 11.86
N ASN A 150 -4.34 8.82 12.05
CA ASN A 150 -3.96 8.15 13.30
C ASN A 150 -4.90 7.00 13.67
N CYS A 151 -5.26 6.18 12.68
CA CYS A 151 -6.09 4.99 12.88
C CYS A 151 -5.22 3.72 12.85
N TYR A 152 -5.71 2.67 13.49
CA TYR A 152 -5.00 1.40 13.63
C TYR A 152 -5.87 0.24 13.13
N PHE A 153 -5.30 -0.70 12.39
CA PHE A 153 -5.94 -1.92 11.93
C PHE A 153 -5.05 -3.13 12.23
N GLU A 154 -5.57 -4.14 12.91
CA GLU A 154 -4.84 -5.36 13.23
C GLU A 154 -5.69 -6.60 13.06
N ASP A 155 -5.06 -7.67 12.57
CA ASP A 155 -5.63 -9.02 12.51
C ASP A 155 -6.98 -9.12 11.76
N HIS A 156 -7.27 -8.20 10.83
CA HIS A 156 -8.47 -8.28 10.00
C HIS A 156 -8.61 -9.69 9.41
N ASP A 157 -9.78 -10.31 9.64
CA ASP A 157 -10.03 -11.73 9.47
C ASP A 157 -10.05 -12.25 8.02
N GLY A 158 -9.94 -11.37 7.03
CA GLY A 158 -9.95 -11.74 5.61
C GLY A 158 -11.36 -11.84 5.02
N SER A 159 -12.39 -11.42 5.75
CA SER A 159 -13.77 -11.42 5.27
C SER A 159 -14.03 -10.47 4.10
N ALA A 160 -13.29 -9.36 4.03
CA ALA A 160 -13.20 -8.47 2.89
C ALA A 160 -11.84 -8.64 2.17
N PRO A 161 -11.67 -8.19 0.91
CA PRO A 161 -10.39 -8.26 0.20
C PRO A 161 -9.24 -7.46 0.85
N ALA A 162 -9.55 -6.52 1.75
CA ALA A 162 -8.59 -5.75 2.53
C ALA A 162 -9.20 -5.29 3.86
N ALA A 163 -8.37 -4.92 4.84
CA ALA A 163 -8.81 -4.32 6.10
C ALA A 163 -9.53 -2.97 5.87
N LEU A 164 -8.96 -2.11 5.01
CA LEU A 164 -9.63 -0.94 4.45
C LEU A 164 -9.88 -1.15 2.95
N TYR A 165 -11.14 -1.37 2.59
CA TYR A 165 -11.51 -1.76 1.23
C TYR A 165 -12.38 -0.71 0.52
N PHE A 166 -11.87 -0.15 -0.57
CA PHE A 166 -12.57 0.82 -1.41
C PHE A 166 -13.33 0.15 -2.55
N ILE A 167 -14.66 0.31 -2.54
CA ILE A 167 -15.56 -0.23 -3.55
C ILE A 167 -16.16 0.93 -4.35
N GLY A 168 -16.10 0.83 -5.67
CA GLY A 168 -16.65 1.82 -6.58
C GLY A 168 -15.80 3.09 -6.71
N ASN A 169 -16.23 3.98 -7.59
CA ASN A 169 -15.59 5.27 -7.79
C ASN A 169 -15.97 6.22 -6.64
N GLY A 170 -15.21 7.30 -6.45
CA GLY A 170 -15.59 8.32 -5.47
C GLY A 170 -14.58 9.46 -5.41
N THR A 171 -14.77 10.32 -4.42
CA THR A 171 -13.89 11.45 -4.15
C THR A 171 -12.54 10.99 -3.61
N LEU A 172 -11.51 11.81 -3.80
CA LEU A 172 -10.18 11.61 -3.22
C LEU A 172 -10.27 11.34 -1.71
N CYS A 173 -9.73 10.20 -1.29
CA CYS A 173 -9.62 9.81 0.11
C CYS A 173 -8.18 9.97 0.60
N LYS A 174 -8.01 10.29 1.89
CA LYS A 174 -6.71 10.44 2.54
C LYS A 174 -6.56 9.44 3.66
N ILE A 175 -5.40 8.80 3.73
CA ILE A 175 -5.03 7.86 4.78
C ILE A 175 -3.67 8.32 5.28
N GLU A 176 -3.64 8.92 6.47
CA GLU A 176 -2.46 9.60 6.99
C GLU A 176 -2.10 9.09 8.37
N SER A 177 -0.82 8.76 8.56
CA SER A 177 -0.29 8.30 9.86
C SER A 177 -1.10 7.14 10.44
N CYS A 178 -1.50 6.18 9.60
CA CYS A 178 -2.26 5.01 10.02
C CYS A 178 -1.40 3.74 9.99
N ASP A 179 -1.74 2.79 10.84
CA ASP A 179 -0.95 1.58 11.06
C ASP A 179 -1.79 0.33 10.73
N PHE A 180 -1.20 -0.60 9.99
CA PHE A 180 -1.85 -1.83 9.53
C PHE A 180 -0.97 -3.04 9.80
N HIS A 181 -1.46 -3.98 10.61
CA HIS A 181 -0.67 -5.10 11.12
C HIS A 181 -1.37 -6.44 10.89
N ASN A 182 -0.62 -7.42 10.41
CA ASN A 182 -1.02 -8.85 10.39
C ASN A 182 -2.39 -9.14 9.74
N CYS A 183 -2.91 -8.24 8.89
CA CYS A 183 -4.19 -8.44 8.25
C CYS A 183 -4.14 -9.71 7.38
N SER A 184 -5.20 -10.51 7.42
CA SER A 184 -5.28 -11.77 6.66
C SER A 184 -5.10 -11.58 5.15
N LYS A 185 -5.57 -10.43 4.64
CA LYS A 185 -5.43 -9.97 3.26
C LYS A 185 -4.74 -8.60 3.22
N ALA A 186 -4.88 -7.85 2.13
CA ALA A 186 -4.27 -6.52 2.01
C ALA A 186 -4.66 -5.61 3.19
N ALA A 187 -3.76 -4.71 3.58
CA ALA A 187 -4.09 -3.63 4.49
C ALA A 187 -5.07 -2.66 3.83
N ILE A 188 -4.72 -2.18 2.64
CA ILE A 188 -5.54 -1.29 1.84
C ILE A 188 -5.78 -1.93 0.48
N GLY A 189 -7.04 -2.00 0.05
CA GLY A 189 -7.37 -2.52 -1.27
C GLY A 189 -8.52 -1.79 -1.95
N SER A 190 -8.67 -2.02 -3.25
CA SER A 190 -9.82 -1.52 -4.00
C SER A 190 -10.36 -2.52 -5.01
N ALA A 191 -11.63 -2.37 -5.39
CA ALA A 191 -12.23 -3.17 -6.44
C ALA A 191 -11.50 -2.98 -7.78
N ALA A 192 -11.25 -4.08 -8.51
CA ALA A 192 -10.47 -4.08 -9.75
C ALA A 192 -11.05 -3.20 -10.89
N ASN A 193 -12.33 -2.87 -10.82
CA ASN A 193 -13.08 -2.08 -11.79
C ASN A 193 -13.47 -0.68 -11.27
N ALA A 194 -12.85 -0.23 -10.20
CA ALA A 194 -13.11 1.05 -9.57
C ALA A 194 -11.83 1.90 -9.55
N SER A 195 -11.92 3.13 -10.05
CA SER A 195 -10.82 4.10 -10.00
C SER A 195 -11.19 5.17 -8.98
N ARG A 196 -10.66 5.05 -7.76
CA ARG A 196 -10.84 6.02 -6.69
C ARG A 196 -9.48 6.66 -6.38
N PRO A 197 -9.35 7.99 -6.48
CA PRO A 197 -8.12 8.68 -6.10
C PRO A 197 -7.79 8.47 -4.62
N LEU A 198 -6.52 8.24 -4.31
CA LEU A 198 -6.04 8.00 -2.94
C LEU A 198 -4.76 8.81 -2.66
N THR A 199 -4.65 9.35 -1.45
CA THR A 199 -3.38 9.78 -0.86
C THR A 199 -3.13 8.96 0.39
N ILE A 200 -2.07 8.16 0.38
CA ILE A 200 -1.62 7.33 1.49
C ILE A 200 -0.28 7.89 1.94
N SER A 201 -0.20 8.38 3.17
CA SER A 201 0.96 9.16 3.61
C SER A 201 1.37 8.81 5.04
N HIS A 202 2.66 8.61 5.26
CA HIS A 202 3.24 8.39 6.60
C HIS A 202 2.64 7.20 7.36
N CYS A 203 2.15 6.18 6.65
CA CYS A 203 1.55 4.98 7.24
C CYS A 203 2.58 3.87 7.48
N VAL A 204 2.27 2.96 8.42
CA VAL A 204 3.03 1.73 8.68
C VAL A 204 2.25 0.51 8.21
N PHE A 205 2.92 -0.39 7.51
CA PHE A 205 2.38 -1.66 7.04
C PHE A 205 3.31 -2.80 7.49
N ASP A 206 2.87 -3.66 8.41
CA ASP A 206 3.68 -4.78 8.91
C ASP A 206 2.97 -6.10 8.68
N LYS A 207 3.57 -6.95 7.85
CA LYS A 207 3.21 -8.37 7.65
C LYS A 207 1.73 -8.62 7.32
N ASN A 208 1.11 -7.69 6.61
CA ASN A 208 -0.23 -7.90 6.07
C ASN A 208 -0.23 -8.99 4.98
N SER A 209 -1.42 -9.42 4.57
CA SER A 209 -1.65 -10.56 3.67
C SER A 209 -1.12 -11.88 4.23
N THR A 210 -1.43 -12.19 5.49
CA THR A 210 -0.93 -13.40 6.16
C THR A 210 -1.41 -14.71 5.53
N GLU A 211 -2.50 -14.70 4.74
CA GLU A 211 -2.94 -15.85 3.93
C GLU A 211 -1.95 -16.27 2.82
N ASN A 212 -0.97 -15.41 2.49
CA ASN A 212 0.06 -15.68 1.47
C ASN A 212 -0.54 -16.07 0.09
N ASN A 213 -1.62 -15.41 -0.31
CA ASN A 213 -2.48 -15.79 -1.44
C ASN A 213 -2.30 -14.88 -2.67
N ASN A 214 -1.08 -14.39 -2.92
CA ASN A 214 -0.75 -13.47 -4.03
C ASN A 214 -1.38 -12.08 -3.92
N ILE A 215 -1.51 -11.54 -2.70
CA ILE A 215 -2.06 -10.20 -2.45
C ILE A 215 -0.98 -9.32 -1.82
N PRO A 216 -0.62 -8.17 -2.41
CA PRO A 216 0.30 -7.23 -1.79
C PRO A 216 -0.33 -6.50 -0.60
N GLN A 217 0.48 -5.87 0.25
CA GLN A 217 -0.01 -5.14 1.42
C GLN A 217 -0.89 -3.95 1.01
N ILE A 218 -0.50 -3.22 -0.04
CA ILE A 218 -1.37 -2.27 -0.74
C ILE A 218 -1.75 -2.87 -2.09
N ASN A 219 -3.04 -3.11 -2.33
CA ASN A 219 -3.57 -3.73 -3.55
C ASN A 219 -4.68 -2.90 -4.18
N VAL A 220 -4.31 -1.90 -4.96
CA VAL A 220 -5.25 -0.89 -5.46
C VAL A 220 -5.30 -0.83 -6.97
N THR A 221 -6.43 -0.37 -7.49
CA THR A 221 -6.64 -0.06 -8.89
C THR A 221 -6.14 1.35 -9.16
N ALA A 222 -5.42 1.54 -10.26
CA ALA A 222 -4.85 2.83 -10.64
C ALA A 222 -5.91 3.94 -10.73
N ALA A 223 -5.52 5.14 -10.33
CA ALA A 223 -6.38 6.32 -10.33
C ALA A 223 -5.57 7.60 -10.58
N ASN A 224 -6.31 8.69 -10.82
CA ASN A 224 -5.75 10.02 -11.01
C ASN A 224 -6.42 11.02 -10.04
N PRO A 225 -5.70 11.55 -9.03
CA PRO A 225 -4.34 11.19 -8.63
C PRO A 225 -4.26 9.91 -7.76
N MET A 226 -3.09 9.27 -7.73
CA MET A 226 -2.74 8.27 -6.72
C MET A 226 -1.37 8.61 -6.14
N ILE A 227 -1.32 8.86 -4.83
CA ILE A 227 -0.10 9.26 -4.12
C ILE A 227 0.14 8.31 -2.95
N ILE A 228 1.33 7.73 -2.89
CA ILE A 228 1.82 6.95 -1.76
C ILE A 228 3.15 7.58 -1.33
N GLU A 229 3.20 8.18 -0.15
CA GLU A 229 4.40 8.92 0.28
C GLU A 229 4.80 8.64 1.73
N GLY A 230 6.11 8.59 1.99
CA GLY A 230 6.64 8.54 3.36
C GLY A 230 6.22 7.30 4.18
N CYS A 231 5.78 6.23 3.52
CA CYS A 231 5.27 5.03 4.21
C CYS A 231 6.39 4.05 4.54
N GLN A 232 6.25 3.32 5.65
CA GLN A 232 7.11 2.20 6.03
C GLN A 232 6.37 0.89 5.83
N MET A 233 6.99 -0.08 5.16
CA MET A 233 6.36 -1.36 4.86
C MET A 233 7.35 -2.50 4.97
N THR A 234 7.05 -3.42 5.90
CA THR A 234 7.87 -4.61 6.18
C THR A 234 7.02 -5.86 5.91
N GLY A 235 7.51 -6.74 5.04
CA GLY A 235 6.85 -8.01 4.74
C GLY A 235 7.21 -9.11 5.73
N ASN A 236 6.59 -10.28 5.57
CA ASN A 236 7.01 -11.50 6.24
C ASN A 236 7.83 -12.38 5.26
N PRO A 237 9.13 -12.62 5.53
CA PRO A 237 9.97 -13.51 4.73
C PRO A 237 9.42 -14.92 4.48
N ASP A 238 8.59 -15.44 5.39
CA ASP A 238 7.95 -16.75 5.25
C ASP A 238 6.78 -16.73 4.23
N ASN A 239 6.24 -15.54 3.94
CA ASN A 239 5.13 -15.32 3.00
C ASN A 239 5.64 -14.93 1.62
N THR A 240 6.02 -15.94 0.84
CA THR A 240 6.68 -15.83 -0.47
C THR A 240 5.83 -15.24 -1.60
N MET A 241 4.54 -14.97 -1.37
CA MET A 241 3.58 -14.49 -2.36
C MET A 241 3.04 -13.07 -2.07
N VAL A 242 3.51 -12.39 -1.03
CA VAL A 242 3.01 -11.08 -0.61
C VAL A 242 3.90 -9.95 -1.15
N GLY A 243 3.37 -9.12 -2.04
CA GLY A 243 4.09 -7.91 -2.51
C GLY A 243 3.97 -6.72 -1.55
N GLY A 244 4.79 -5.70 -1.76
CA GLY A 244 4.66 -4.44 -1.03
C GLY A 244 3.49 -3.59 -1.57
N ILE A 245 3.74 -2.84 -2.64
CA ILE A 245 2.73 -2.01 -3.33
C ILE A 245 2.40 -2.64 -4.68
N GLY A 246 1.14 -3.05 -4.88
CA GLY A 246 0.62 -3.46 -6.18
C GLY A 246 -0.46 -2.51 -6.68
N ILE A 247 -0.22 -1.95 -7.86
CA ILE A 247 -1.18 -1.09 -8.57
C ILE A 247 -1.57 -1.78 -9.87
N SER A 248 -2.87 -1.96 -10.08
CA SER A 248 -3.41 -2.61 -11.27
C SER A 248 -4.29 -1.66 -12.10
N ASN A 249 -4.20 -1.71 -13.43
CA ASN A 249 -5.04 -0.90 -14.31
C ASN A 249 -5.59 -1.70 -15.51
N PHE A 250 -6.25 -2.82 -15.22
CA PHE A 250 -6.80 -3.69 -16.27
C PHE A 250 -7.96 -3.07 -17.06
N CYS A 251 -8.58 -2.01 -16.53
CA CYS A 251 -9.67 -1.28 -17.19
C CYS A 251 -9.20 -0.07 -18.01
N GLY A 252 -7.89 0.22 -18.05
CA GLY A 252 -7.35 1.32 -18.84
C GLY A 252 -7.79 2.70 -18.37
N PHE A 253 -7.92 2.89 -17.05
CA PHE A 253 -8.21 4.19 -16.47
C PHE A 253 -7.07 5.18 -16.73
N ASP A 254 -7.40 6.47 -16.81
CA ASP A 254 -6.38 7.50 -16.75
C ASP A 254 -5.78 7.54 -15.33
N ALA A 255 -4.45 7.46 -15.23
CA ALA A 255 -3.76 7.33 -13.96
C ALA A 255 -2.49 8.18 -13.91
N ASP A 256 -2.40 9.02 -12.88
CA ASP A 256 -1.19 9.77 -12.50
C ASP A 256 -0.78 9.32 -11.10
N ILE A 257 0.28 8.51 -11.05
CA ILE A 257 0.75 7.81 -9.86
C ILE A 257 2.05 8.43 -9.38
N THR A 258 2.17 8.68 -8.08
CA THR A 258 3.42 9.06 -7.43
C THR A 258 3.66 8.18 -6.20
N ILE A 259 4.81 7.49 -6.18
CA ILE A 259 5.28 6.71 -5.03
C ILE A 259 6.64 7.26 -4.62
N LYS A 260 6.73 7.86 -3.43
CA LYS A 260 7.97 8.53 -3.03
C LYS A 260 8.28 8.45 -1.55
N ASP A 261 9.55 8.58 -1.22
CA ASP A 261 10.04 8.66 0.17
C ASP A 261 9.62 7.45 1.04
N CYS A 262 9.26 6.32 0.44
CA CYS A 262 8.85 5.12 1.16
C CYS A 262 10.04 4.20 1.48
N TYR A 263 9.93 3.46 2.58
CA TYR A 263 10.83 2.36 2.93
C TYR A 263 10.07 1.03 2.81
N ILE A 264 10.51 0.15 1.91
CA ILE A 264 9.81 -1.10 1.56
C ILE A 264 10.79 -2.25 1.63
N GLU A 265 10.60 -3.16 2.57
CA GLU A 265 11.48 -4.29 2.76
C GLU A 265 10.78 -5.62 2.95
N ASP A 266 11.52 -6.66 2.64
CA ASP A 266 11.17 -8.03 2.97
C ASP A 266 9.82 -8.54 2.40
N ASN A 267 9.40 -8.01 1.25
CA ASN A 267 8.24 -8.51 0.51
C ASN A 267 8.67 -9.43 -0.65
N ARG A 268 7.71 -10.06 -1.32
CA ARG A 268 7.89 -10.76 -2.60
C ARG A 268 8.45 -9.86 -3.70
N TYR A 269 7.99 -8.62 -3.77
CA TYR A 269 8.46 -7.55 -4.66
C TYR A 269 8.17 -6.20 -3.97
N GLY A 270 8.90 -5.15 -4.32
CA GLY A 270 8.73 -3.83 -3.70
C GLY A 270 7.51 -3.08 -4.25
N ILE A 271 7.63 -2.60 -5.50
CA ILE A 271 6.60 -1.84 -6.20
C ILE A 271 6.25 -2.54 -7.51
N GLY A 272 4.96 -2.75 -7.78
CA GLY A 272 4.45 -3.34 -9.00
C GLY A 272 3.35 -2.50 -9.65
N LEU A 273 3.50 -2.20 -10.94
CA LEU A 273 2.44 -1.70 -11.81
C LEU A 273 2.08 -2.77 -12.84
N VAL A 274 0.80 -3.07 -12.99
CA VAL A 274 0.28 -3.94 -14.06
C VAL A 274 -0.84 -3.24 -14.83
N GLY A 275 -0.67 -3.06 -16.13
CA GLY A 275 -1.56 -2.28 -16.99
C GLY A 275 -1.03 -0.87 -17.26
N PRO A 276 -1.69 -0.12 -18.16
CA PRO A 276 -1.24 1.21 -18.56
C PRO A 276 -1.39 2.22 -17.42
N ALA A 277 -0.57 3.26 -17.42
CA ALA A 277 -0.82 4.50 -16.67
C ALA A 277 -0.48 5.68 -17.57
N ALA A 278 -1.11 6.84 -17.41
CA ALA A 278 -0.65 8.01 -18.16
C ALA A 278 0.73 8.44 -17.65
N LYS A 279 0.92 8.41 -16.33
CA LYS A 279 2.20 8.74 -15.70
C LYS A 279 2.41 7.96 -14.41
N ILE A 280 3.65 7.54 -14.17
CA ILE A 280 4.11 7.04 -12.88
C ILE A 280 5.45 7.66 -12.50
N ARG A 281 5.54 8.18 -11.27
CA ARG A 281 6.78 8.69 -10.65
C ARG A 281 7.13 7.82 -9.46
N ILE A 282 8.35 7.27 -9.46
CA ILE A 282 8.87 6.47 -8.35
C ILE A 282 10.17 7.13 -7.88
N GLU A 283 10.11 7.82 -6.74
CA GLU A 283 11.14 8.80 -6.37
C GLU A 283 11.64 8.61 -4.94
N ASN A 284 12.96 8.58 -4.74
CA ASN A 284 13.57 8.61 -3.41
C ASN A 284 13.08 7.51 -2.43
N ASN A 285 12.70 6.34 -2.94
CA ASN A 285 12.32 5.20 -2.11
C ASN A 285 13.53 4.35 -1.75
N ILE A 286 13.45 3.62 -0.63
CA ILE A 286 14.42 2.60 -0.23
C ILE A 286 13.72 1.25 -0.31
N LEU A 287 14.21 0.37 -1.20
CA LEU A 287 13.66 -0.94 -1.50
C LEU A 287 14.69 -2.01 -1.14
N MET A 288 14.48 -2.75 -0.05
CA MET A 288 15.48 -3.66 0.52
C MET A 288 14.98 -5.10 0.59
N ASN A 289 15.75 -6.05 0.09
CA ASN A 289 15.51 -7.50 0.24
C ASN A 289 14.10 -7.96 -0.20
N ASN A 290 13.52 -7.28 -1.18
CA ASN A 290 12.22 -7.68 -1.73
C ASN A 290 12.40 -8.86 -2.70
N ARG A 291 12.63 -10.06 -2.15
CA ARG A 291 13.14 -11.24 -2.89
C ARG A 291 12.46 -12.56 -2.59
N TYR A 292 11.42 -12.58 -1.76
CA TYR A 292 10.88 -13.84 -1.23
C TYR A 292 10.05 -14.66 -2.24
N GLU A 293 9.92 -14.20 -3.47
CA GLU A 293 9.42 -15.04 -4.55
C GLU A 293 10.33 -16.27 -4.77
N THR A 294 9.72 -17.45 -4.94
CA THR A 294 10.46 -18.70 -5.18
C THR A 294 10.80 -18.93 -6.64
N ASN A 295 10.06 -18.29 -7.56
CA ASN A 295 10.29 -18.32 -8.99
C ASN A 295 10.59 -16.91 -9.51
N PRO A 296 11.84 -16.57 -9.86
CA PRO A 296 12.21 -15.24 -10.35
C PRO A 296 11.34 -14.73 -11.51
N MET A 297 10.75 -15.61 -12.31
CA MET A 297 9.86 -15.24 -13.42
C MET A 297 8.46 -14.76 -12.98
N LYS A 298 8.14 -14.84 -11.68
CA LYS A 298 6.85 -14.45 -11.12
C LYS A 298 6.91 -13.21 -10.22
N GLY A 299 8.10 -12.74 -9.84
CA GLY A 299 8.28 -11.66 -8.87
C GLY A 299 9.73 -11.48 -8.43
N GLY A 300 9.95 -10.79 -7.31
CA GLY A 300 11.30 -10.51 -6.77
C GLY A 300 11.93 -9.20 -7.24
N SER A 301 11.21 -8.38 -8.01
CA SER A 301 11.72 -7.07 -8.42
C SER A 301 11.62 -6.06 -7.29
N GLY A 302 12.63 -5.19 -7.17
CA GLY A 302 12.48 -3.94 -6.44
C GLY A 302 11.33 -3.11 -7.02
N ILE A 303 11.41 -2.84 -8.34
CA ILE A 303 10.34 -2.19 -9.10
C ILE A 303 10.01 -3.03 -10.33
N SER A 304 8.73 -3.31 -10.56
CA SER A 304 8.24 -3.95 -11.77
C SER A 304 7.19 -3.10 -12.47
N LEU A 305 7.45 -2.72 -13.71
CA LEU A 305 6.49 -2.04 -14.58
C LEU A 305 6.07 -3.00 -15.70
N CYS A 306 4.79 -3.36 -15.73
CA CYS A 306 4.23 -4.26 -16.75
C CYS A 306 3.08 -3.59 -17.47
N ASP A 307 3.36 -3.05 -18.65
CA ASP A 307 2.38 -2.44 -19.53
C ASP A 307 2.59 -2.91 -20.98
N PRO A 308 2.01 -4.05 -21.36
CA PRO A 308 2.14 -4.57 -22.72
C PRO A 308 1.46 -3.69 -23.78
N TYR A 309 0.63 -2.71 -23.37
CA TYR A 309 -0.05 -1.77 -24.26
C TYR A 309 0.80 -0.55 -24.62
N GLN A 310 1.97 -0.39 -23.99
CA GLN A 310 2.94 0.66 -24.26
C GLN A 310 2.33 2.08 -24.17
N GLN A 311 1.63 2.35 -23.07
CA GLN A 311 1.04 3.66 -22.78
C GLN A 311 1.73 4.37 -21.62
N THR A 312 2.39 3.62 -20.74
CA THR A 312 3.02 4.09 -19.51
C THR A 312 4.24 4.96 -19.75
N GLU A 313 4.19 6.18 -19.21
CA GLU A 313 5.34 7.07 -19.06
C GLU A 313 5.84 7.05 -17.61
N ALA A 314 7.05 6.53 -17.39
CA ALA A 314 7.63 6.33 -16.07
C ALA A 314 8.85 7.22 -15.85
N ILE A 315 8.90 7.86 -14.67
CA ILE A 315 10.08 8.54 -14.15
C ILE A 315 10.52 7.80 -12.88
N ILE A 316 11.75 7.30 -12.87
CA ILE A 316 12.34 6.59 -11.72
C ILE A 316 13.62 7.33 -11.32
N THR A 317 13.66 7.94 -10.13
CA THR A 317 14.80 8.77 -9.73
C THR A 317 15.14 8.60 -8.25
N LYS A 318 16.43 8.64 -7.93
CA LYS A 318 16.96 8.67 -6.54
C LYS A 318 16.55 7.50 -5.64
N ASN A 319 16.07 6.39 -6.19
CA ASN A 319 15.73 5.22 -5.37
C ASN A 319 16.98 4.44 -4.98
N HIS A 320 16.98 3.83 -3.80
CA HIS A 320 17.94 2.80 -3.41
C HIS A 320 17.28 1.43 -3.55
N ILE A 321 17.84 0.55 -4.38
CA ILE A 321 17.25 -0.75 -4.72
C ILE A 321 18.27 -1.83 -4.45
N GLU A 322 18.03 -2.64 -3.43
CA GLU A 322 19.00 -3.62 -2.94
C GLU A 322 18.41 -4.98 -2.61
N GLY A 323 19.17 -6.03 -2.98
CA GLY A 323 18.93 -7.39 -2.53
C GLY A 323 17.70 -8.07 -3.13
N GLY A 324 17.10 -7.52 -4.19
CA GLY A 324 16.01 -8.15 -4.94
C GLY A 324 16.50 -9.27 -5.86
N LEU A 325 15.58 -10.08 -6.39
CA LEU A 325 15.89 -11.00 -7.51
C LEU A 325 16.13 -10.22 -8.81
N TRP A 326 15.51 -9.04 -8.91
CA TRP A 326 15.69 -8.06 -9.97
C TRP A 326 15.71 -6.65 -9.36
N GLY A 327 16.46 -5.72 -9.92
CA GLY A 327 16.42 -4.31 -9.54
C GLY A 327 15.15 -3.66 -10.08
N VAL A 328 15.15 -3.29 -11.36
CA VAL A 328 13.97 -2.84 -12.11
C VAL A 328 13.69 -3.77 -13.29
N THR A 329 12.44 -4.21 -13.42
CA THR A 329 11.95 -4.94 -14.60
C THR A 329 10.95 -4.09 -15.37
N VAL A 330 11.20 -3.90 -16.67
CA VAL A 330 10.31 -3.18 -17.58
C VAL A 330 9.78 -4.15 -18.62
N ILE A 331 8.46 -4.36 -18.63
CA ILE A 331 7.79 -5.27 -19.55
C ILE A 331 6.80 -4.44 -20.36
N GLY A 332 7.22 -4.03 -21.56
CA GLY A 332 6.52 -3.02 -22.35
C GLY A 332 6.78 -1.59 -21.86
N CYS A 333 5.73 -0.83 -21.55
CA CYS A 333 5.73 0.61 -21.30
C CYS A 333 6.10 1.45 -22.55
N LYS A 334 5.62 2.69 -22.58
CA LYS A 334 5.87 3.64 -23.68
C LYS A 334 7.27 4.24 -23.56
N ASN A 335 7.52 4.88 -22.42
CA ASN A 335 8.73 5.61 -22.12
C ASN A 335 9.11 5.35 -20.66
N VAL A 336 10.31 4.84 -20.42
CA VAL A 336 10.87 4.73 -19.07
C VAL A 336 12.13 5.59 -18.99
N ASN A 337 12.09 6.58 -18.11
CA ASN A 337 13.16 7.52 -17.88
C ASN A 337 13.67 7.36 -16.46
N MET A 338 14.78 6.66 -16.32
CA MET A 338 15.54 6.45 -15.09
C MET A 338 16.78 7.36 -15.01
N GLY A 339 16.92 8.32 -15.95
CA GLY A 339 18.06 9.22 -16.05
C GLY A 339 18.36 9.61 -17.50
N ARG A 340 18.16 10.89 -17.82
CA ARG A 340 18.32 11.49 -19.14
C ARG A 340 19.02 12.84 -18.98
N ILE A 341 20.34 12.81 -18.97
CA ILE A 341 21.22 13.97 -18.70
C ILE A 341 21.93 14.49 -19.95
N ASP A 342 21.63 13.89 -21.10
CA ASP A 342 22.03 14.34 -22.44
C ASP A 342 21.21 15.55 -22.93
N VAL A 343 20.13 15.89 -22.23
CA VAL A 343 19.30 17.09 -22.46
C VAL A 343 19.55 18.15 -21.39
N ALA A 344 19.17 19.40 -21.65
CA ALA A 344 19.31 20.48 -20.67
C ALA A 344 18.45 20.22 -19.42
N GLU A 345 18.90 20.67 -18.24
CA GLU A 345 18.15 20.49 -16.98
C GLU A 345 16.74 21.12 -17.01
N THR A 346 16.51 22.06 -17.93
CA THR A 346 15.20 22.72 -18.16
C THR A 346 14.28 21.95 -19.11
N ASP A 347 14.74 20.87 -19.73
CA ASP A 347 13.94 20.03 -20.62
C ASP A 347 12.91 19.21 -19.82
N GLU A 348 11.70 19.04 -20.36
CA GLU A 348 10.63 18.29 -19.68
C GLU A 348 10.96 16.79 -19.51
N HIS A 349 11.88 16.27 -20.32
CA HIS A 349 12.37 14.90 -20.24
C HIS A 349 13.67 14.78 -19.44
N TYR A 350 14.19 15.87 -18.87
CA TYR A 350 15.36 15.78 -18.02
C TYR A 350 15.07 14.94 -16.78
N ASN A 351 15.95 13.99 -16.49
CA ASN A 351 15.97 13.25 -15.23
C ASN A 351 17.43 13.09 -14.81
N PRO A 352 17.83 13.52 -13.59
CA PRO A 352 19.21 13.37 -13.13
C PRO A 352 19.63 11.90 -12.87
N GLY A 353 18.68 10.96 -12.90
CA GLY A 353 18.90 9.58 -12.47
C GLY A 353 19.06 9.51 -10.96
N GLY A 354 20.24 9.16 -10.48
CA GLY A 354 20.57 9.07 -9.05
C GLY A 354 20.04 7.82 -8.35
N ASN A 355 19.50 6.85 -9.08
CA ASN A 355 19.17 5.55 -8.51
C ASN A 355 20.45 4.81 -8.13
N THR A 356 20.40 4.05 -7.04
CA THR A 356 21.50 3.20 -6.56
C THR A 356 21.05 1.75 -6.55
N PHE A 357 21.82 0.90 -7.20
CA PHE A 357 21.58 -0.54 -7.27
C PHE A 357 22.64 -1.31 -6.50
N LYS A 358 22.22 -2.36 -5.79
CA LYS A 358 23.14 -3.20 -5.03
C LYS A 358 22.62 -4.62 -4.85
N ASN A 359 23.45 -5.62 -5.13
CA ASN A 359 23.14 -7.03 -4.91
C ASN A 359 21.78 -7.51 -5.47
N ASN A 360 21.30 -6.93 -6.57
CA ASN A 360 20.08 -7.39 -7.23
C ASN A 360 20.43 -8.50 -8.22
N GLY A 361 19.84 -9.68 -8.07
CA GLY A 361 20.17 -10.80 -8.95
C GLY A 361 19.54 -12.12 -8.57
N ASN A 362 19.55 -13.05 -9.52
CA ASN A 362 19.05 -14.42 -9.37
C ASN A 362 19.97 -15.40 -10.11
N ASP A 363 20.00 -16.65 -9.67
CA ASP A 363 20.84 -17.72 -10.23
C ASP A 363 22.34 -17.37 -10.37
N GLY A 364 22.84 -16.51 -9.47
CA GLY A 364 24.23 -16.06 -9.44
C GLY A 364 24.56 -14.96 -10.46
N VAL A 365 23.57 -14.45 -11.19
CA VAL A 365 23.69 -13.35 -12.15
C VAL A 365 23.05 -12.10 -11.57
N LEU A 366 23.67 -10.95 -11.79
CA LEU A 366 23.17 -9.65 -11.34
C LEU A 366 22.27 -9.03 -12.41
N TYR A 367 21.15 -8.46 -11.97
CA TYR A 367 20.15 -7.82 -12.84
C TYR A 367 19.66 -6.53 -12.19
N ASP A 368 20.38 -5.43 -12.42
CA ASP A 368 19.97 -4.12 -11.93
C ASP A 368 18.82 -3.55 -12.77
N LEU A 369 18.85 -3.75 -14.09
CA LEU A 369 17.79 -3.35 -15.01
C LEU A 369 17.57 -4.43 -16.07
N TYR A 370 16.32 -4.89 -16.20
CA TYR A 370 15.89 -5.82 -17.23
C TYR A 370 14.86 -5.14 -18.15
N ASN A 371 15.29 -4.78 -19.37
CA ASN A 371 14.42 -4.19 -20.38
C ASN A 371 13.79 -5.27 -21.26
N ASN A 372 12.61 -5.75 -20.88
CA ASN A 372 11.78 -6.65 -21.70
C ASN A 372 10.79 -5.88 -22.57
N SER A 373 11.26 -4.85 -23.27
CA SER A 373 10.46 -4.05 -24.19
C SER A 373 11.25 -3.76 -25.46
N ALA A 374 10.57 -3.37 -26.53
CA ALA A 374 11.21 -2.87 -27.75
C ALA A 374 11.63 -1.40 -27.65
N ASN A 375 11.30 -0.71 -26.54
CA ASN A 375 11.46 0.73 -26.40
C ASN A 375 12.78 1.08 -25.72
N THR A 376 13.34 2.22 -26.12
CA THR A 376 14.56 2.76 -25.52
C THR A 376 14.29 3.22 -24.09
N ILE A 377 15.19 2.87 -23.17
CA ILE A 377 15.18 3.33 -21.78
C ILE A 377 16.37 4.26 -21.56
N TYR A 378 16.12 5.41 -20.94
CA TYR A 378 17.20 6.31 -20.49
C TYR A 378 17.52 6.02 -19.03
N ALA A 379 18.77 5.73 -18.69
CA ALA A 379 19.21 5.31 -17.36
C ALA A 379 20.59 5.87 -16.96
N GLN A 380 20.93 7.07 -17.46
CA GLN A 380 22.17 7.77 -17.15
C GLN A 380 22.17 8.30 -15.70
N GLY A 381 23.34 8.63 -15.16
CA GLY A 381 23.45 9.25 -13.83
C GLY A 381 23.09 8.34 -12.65
N ASN A 382 22.95 7.02 -12.87
CA ASN A 382 22.70 6.02 -11.83
C ASN A 382 24.01 5.39 -11.31
N THR A 383 23.99 4.86 -10.08
CA THR A 383 25.07 4.06 -9.49
C THR A 383 24.71 2.58 -9.60
N TRP A 384 25.51 1.83 -10.35
CA TRP A 384 25.25 0.43 -10.68
C TRP A 384 25.99 -0.53 -9.75
N ASN A 385 25.50 -1.77 -9.62
CA ASN A 385 26.04 -2.82 -8.77
C ASN A 385 27.29 -3.49 -9.38
N VAL A 386 28.32 -2.69 -9.59
CA VAL A 386 29.59 -3.11 -10.20
C VAL A 386 30.77 -2.60 -9.39
N SER A 387 31.90 -3.32 -9.47
CA SER A 387 33.12 -2.95 -8.75
C SER A 387 33.69 -1.58 -9.15
N GLU A 388 33.39 -1.11 -10.35
CA GLU A 388 33.87 0.15 -10.92
C GLU A 388 32.86 0.63 -11.97
N GLN A 389 32.53 1.93 -11.96
CA GLN A 389 31.52 2.52 -12.84
C GLN A 389 32.10 2.78 -14.25
N THR A 390 32.46 1.71 -14.97
CA THR A 390 32.84 1.75 -16.38
C THR A 390 31.71 1.23 -17.26
N GLU A 391 31.63 1.69 -18.51
CA GLU A 391 30.62 1.25 -19.49
C GLU A 391 30.57 -0.29 -19.62
N GLU A 392 31.73 -0.92 -19.81
CA GLU A 392 31.84 -2.39 -19.93
C GLU A 392 31.30 -3.16 -18.71
N LYS A 393 31.56 -2.67 -17.50
CA LYS A 393 31.10 -3.34 -16.29
C LYS A 393 29.60 -3.12 -16.08
N ILE A 394 29.12 -1.91 -16.32
CA ILE A 394 27.71 -1.56 -16.18
C ILE A 394 26.84 -2.35 -17.15
N GLU A 395 27.31 -2.55 -18.38
CA GLU A 395 26.65 -3.42 -19.36
C GLU A 395 26.34 -4.81 -18.79
N SER A 396 27.24 -5.39 -17.98
CA SER A 396 27.07 -6.74 -17.42
C SER A 396 25.95 -6.93 -16.41
N VAL A 397 25.31 -5.84 -15.95
CA VAL A 397 24.19 -5.88 -14.98
C VAL A 397 22.88 -5.36 -15.59
N ILE A 398 22.88 -5.09 -16.89
CA ILE A 398 21.73 -4.60 -17.67
C ILE A 398 21.40 -5.65 -18.72
N PHE A 399 20.13 -6.04 -18.82
CA PHE A 399 19.64 -6.89 -19.90
C PHE A 399 18.82 -6.07 -20.89
N HIS A 400 19.25 -6.02 -22.15
CA HIS A 400 18.64 -5.18 -23.19
C HIS A 400 18.99 -5.63 -24.62
N LYS A 401 18.95 -4.71 -25.60
CA LYS A 401 19.24 -4.95 -27.02
C LYS A 401 20.55 -5.71 -27.31
N ASN A 402 21.60 -5.51 -26.52
CA ASN A 402 22.87 -6.21 -26.72
C ASN A 402 22.77 -7.72 -26.43
N ASP A 403 21.88 -8.11 -25.51
CA ASP A 403 21.59 -9.50 -25.16
C ASP A 403 20.56 -10.13 -26.12
N ASP A 404 19.53 -9.37 -26.50
CA ASP A 404 18.50 -9.78 -27.47
C ASP A 404 18.21 -8.64 -28.46
N PRO A 405 18.56 -8.81 -29.75
CA PRO A 405 18.38 -7.77 -30.78
C PRO A 405 16.93 -7.30 -31.01
N SER A 406 15.92 -8.01 -30.49
CA SER A 406 14.50 -7.61 -30.57
C SER A 406 14.09 -6.58 -29.53
N LEU A 407 14.93 -6.37 -28.51
CA LEU A 407 14.67 -5.46 -27.40
C LEU A 407 15.21 -4.05 -27.68
N GLY A 408 14.71 -3.10 -26.89
CA GLY A 408 15.12 -1.71 -26.93
C GLY A 408 16.47 -1.48 -26.25
N GLU A 409 17.16 -0.44 -26.70
CA GLU A 409 18.44 -0.02 -26.13
C GLU A 409 18.25 0.63 -24.76
N VAL A 410 19.21 0.42 -23.86
CA VAL A 410 19.28 1.15 -22.59
C VAL A 410 20.46 2.11 -22.71
N ILE A 411 20.20 3.41 -22.57
CA ILE A 411 21.20 4.47 -22.58
C ILE A 411 21.58 4.74 -21.13
N TYR A 412 22.63 4.11 -20.63
CA TYR A 412 23.04 4.17 -19.21
C TYR A 412 24.31 4.98 -18.94
N TRP A 413 25.01 5.42 -20.00
CA TRP A 413 26.26 6.19 -19.90
C TRP A 413 26.04 7.67 -20.24
N PRO A 414 26.61 8.63 -19.49
CA PRO A 414 27.51 8.43 -18.35
C PRO A 414 26.77 7.99 -17.08
N ALA A 415 27.45 7.17 -16.28
CA ALA A 415 26.98 6.76 -14.95
C ALA A 415 27.09 7.90 -13.92
N ALA A 416 26.59 7.68 -12.71
CA ALA A 416 26.77 8.61 -11.60
C ALA A 416 28.25 8.87 -11.33
N THR A 417 28.62 10.15 -11.19
CA THR A 417 29.97 10.49 -10.72
C THR A 417 30.03 10.21 -9.21
N ILE A 418 30.74 9.15 -8.80
CA ILE A 418 31.04 8.92 -7.39
C ILE A 418 31.96 10.07 -6.96
N THR A 419 31.38 11.10 -6.36
CA THR A 419 32.18 12.15 -5.73
C THR A 419 32.74 11.52 -4.47
N GLU A 420 33.99 11.06 -4.51
CA GLU A 420 34.71 10.69 -3.31
C GLU A 420 34.51 11.79 -2.26
N ILE A 421 34.16 11.39 -1.03
CA ILE A 421 34.12 12.33 0.09
C ILE A 421 35.53 12.93 0.17
N LYS A 422 35.69 14.19 -0.26
CA LYS A 422 36.93 14.92 -0.02
C LYS A 422 37.11 14.99 1.48
N GLN A 423 38.08 14.25 2.01
CA GLN A 423 38.61 14.47 3.34
C GLN A 423 38.99 15.95 3.42
N THR A 424 38.20 16.74 4.15
CA THR A 424 38.57 18.12 4.42
C THR A 424 39.59 18.04 5.55
N GLU A 425 40.84 18.45 5.28
CA GLU A 425 41.83 18.62 6.35
C GLU A 425 41.24 19.52 7.43
N THR A 426 41.28 19.06 8.67
CA THR A 426 40.72 19.71 9.86
C THR A 426 41.45 21.01 10.17
N SER A 427 41.18 22.05 9.40
CA SER A 427 41.46 23.43 9.80
C SER A 427 40.28 23.94 10.62
N LYS A 428 40.42 23.79 11.94
CA LYS A 428 39.67 24.40 13.06
C LYS A 428 38.42 25.21 12.66
N LEU A 429 37.31 24.51 12.44
CA LEU A 429 36.00 25.14 12.66
C LEU A 429 35.84 25.34 14.18
N PRO A 430 35.40 26.52 14.66
CA PRO A 430 34.97 26.66 16.05
C PRO A 430 33.80 25.71 16.27
N VAL A 431 33.99 24.70 17.13
CA VAL A 431 32.97 23.70 17.44
C VAL A 431 32.21 24.16 18.66
N ASP A 432 30.95 24.55 18.48
CA ASP A 432 30.08 24.87 19.60
C ASP A 432 29.49 23.59 20.21
N ASN A 433 29.13 22.61 19.38
CA ASN A 433 28.54 21.32 19.81
C ASN A 433 28.83 20.21 18.78
N TYR A 434 29.01 18.97 19.24
CA TYR A 434 29.03 17.76 18.42
C TYR A 434 27.66 17.08 18.48
N TYR A 435 27.23 16.43 17.40
CA TYR A 435 26.05 15.56 17.41
C TYR A 435 26.37 14.24 16.70
N ASP A 436 25.69 13.15 17.06
CA ASP A 436 25.75 11.92 16.27
C ASP A 436 24.78 11.95 15.08
N LEU A 437 24.79 10.88 14.27
CA LEU A 437 23.91 10.72 13.11
C LEU A 437 22.42 10.66 13.48
N GLN A 438 22.09 10.43 14.75
CA GLN A 438 20.73 10.45 15.28
C GLN A 438 20.37 11.83 15.86
N GLY A 439 21.21 12.85 15.69
CA GLY A 439 20.97 14.20 16.18
C GLY A 439 21.16 14.36 17.69
N ARG A 440 21.73 13.37 18.39
CA ARG A 440 22.00 13.46 19.84
C ARG A 440 23.27 14.27 20.08
N LYS A 441 23.19 15.24 20.98
CA LYS A 441 24.32 16.07 21.38
C LYS A 441 25.41 15.23 22.08
N LEU A 442 26.65 15.37 21.65
CA LEU A 442 27.84 14.75 22.21
C LEU A 442 28.72 15.81 22.88
N THR A 443 29.32 15.47 24.02
CA THR A 443 30.28 16.33 24.73
C THR A 443 31.68 16.28 24.11
N THR A 444 32.00 15.18 23.42
CA THR A 444 33.23 14.98 22.65
C THR A 444 32.91 14.19 21.38
N PRO A 445 33.63 14.40 20.28
CA PRO A 445 33.42 13.63 19.05
C PRO A 445 33.70 12.16 19.30
N ARG A 446 32.89 11.28 18.71
CA ARG A 446 33.17 9.84 18.69
C ARG A 446 33.93 9.49 17.42
N LYS A 447 34.75 8.44 17.48
CA LYS A 447 35.39 7.86 16.29
C LYS A 447 34.30 7.50 15.27
N GLY A 448 34.36 8.07 14.07
CA GLY A 448 33.33 7.93 13.04
C GLY A 448 32.68 9.26 12.62
N ILE A 449 31.44 9.21 12.13
CA ILE A 449 30.75 10.39 11.60
C ILE A 449 30.06 11.16 12.73
N ASN A 450 30.38 12.45 12.82
CA ASN A 450 29.75 13.41 13.72
C ASN A 450 29.10 14.53 12.88
N ILE A 451 28.13 15.24 13.44
CA ILE A 451 27.58 16.46 12.87
C ILE A 451 28.09 17.64 13.69
N ILE A 452 28.69 18.62 13.01
CA ILE A 452 29.24 19.84 13.60
C ILE A 452 28.69 21.02 12.81
N ASN A 453 27.99 21.94 13.47
CA ASN A 453 27.38 23.13 12.85
C ASN A 453 26.54 22.78 11.60
N GLY A 454 25.76 21.69 11.66
CA GLY A 454 24.92 21.21 10.56
C GLY A 454 25.67 20.49 9.43
N LYS A 455 26.98 20.26 9.57
CA LYS A 455 27.80 19.55 8.56
C LYS A 455 28.29 18.21 9.09
N LYS A 456 28.27 17.18 8.23
CA LYS A 456 28.88 15.88 8.54
C LYS A 456 30.40 16.01 8.54
N VAL A 457 31.05 15.56 9.61
CA VAL A 457 32.50 15.58 9.82
C VAL A 457 32.93 14.21 10.32
N VAL A 458 33.97 13.64 9.72
CA VAL A 458 34.55 12.36 10.16
C VAL A 458 35.68 12.65 11.14
N HIS A 459 35.63 12.04 12.32
CA HIS A 459 36.62 12.21 13.39
C HIS A 459 37.32 10.89 13.74
#